data_AF-A0A8C0LKI5-F1
#
_entry.id   AF-A0A8C0LKI5-F1
#
_cell.length_a   1.000
_cell.length_b   1.000
_cell.length_c   1.000
_cell.angle_alpha   90.00
_cell.angle_beta   90.00
_cell.angle_gamma   90.00
#
_symmetry.space_group_name_H-M   'P 1'
#
loop_
_entity.id
_entity.type
_entity.pdbx_description
1 polymer ?
#
loop_
_entity_poly.entity_id
_entity_poly.type
_entity_poly.pdbx_seq_one_letter_code
_entity_poly.pdbx_strand_id
1 'polypeptide(L)'
;MPKEQLELLKKESQTLENNFREILFLIEQIDVLKALLRDTQEDLHSYSWNTDQDEDQDPMEEMSNLVNYVLKKLREDQVQMADYALKSAGASIVEAGTSESYKNNKAKLYWHGIGFLTYEMPPDIILQPDVHPGKCWAFPGSQGHALIKLARKIVPTAVTMEHISEKVSPSGNISSAPKEFSVYVRGTRNPCSEWGISKQCEGEEIFLGQFVYNKTGSTVQTFELQHDVFESLLCVKLKILSNWGHPKYTCLYRFRVHGTPGEYP
;
A
#
# COMPACT_ATOMS: atom_id res chain seq x y z
N MET A 1 16.36 10.55 44.23
CA MET A 1 15.35 10.82 43.17
C MET A 1 14.45 11.94 43.64
N PRO A 2 14.22 12.99 42.84
CA PRO A 2 13.28 14.07 43.18
C PRO A 2 11.86 13.50 43.35
N LYS A 3 11.12 13.93 44.37
CA LYS A 3 9.75 13.45 44.67
C LYS A 3 8.81 13.56 43.46
N GLU A 4 9.01 14.59 42.63
CA GLU A 4 8.29 14.84 41.39
C GLU A 4 8.47 13.72 40.34
N GLN A 5 9.66 13.12 40.25
CA GLN A 5 9.89 11.99 39.33
C GLN A 5 9.20 10.72 39.80
N LEU A 6 9.09 10.51 41.12
CA LEU A 6 8.39 9.34 41.67
C LEU A 6 6.88 9.46 41.49
N GLU A 7 6.31 10.65 41.63
CA GLU A 7 4.89 10.89 41.35
C GLU A 7 4.57 10.77 39.86
N LEU A 8 5.49 11.22 38.98
CA LEU A 8 5.36 11.05 37.54
C LEU A 8 5.35 9.57 37.14
N LEU A 9 6.30 8.77 37.64
CA LEU A 9 6.36 7.34 37.38
C LEU A 9 5.09 6.61 37.87
N LYS A 10 4.53 7.01 39.01
CA LYS A 10 3.26 6.46 39.49
C LYS A 10 2.11 6.79 38.54
N LYS A 11 2.03 8.03 38.06
CA LYS A 11 0.99 8.47 37.12
C LYS A 11 1.11 7.77 35.76
N GLU A 12 2.33 7.59 35.27
CA GLU A 12 2.60 6.86 34.03
C GLU A 12 2.30 5.38 34.14
N SER A 13 2.68 4.74 35.25
CA SER A 13 2.30 3.34 35.55
C SER A 13 0.78 3.18 35.58
N GLN A 14 0.07 4.13 36.17
CA GLN A 14 -1.39 4.09 36.27
C GLN A 14 -2.07 4.31 34.91
N THR A 15 -1.47 5.14 34.05
CA THR A 15 -1.95 5.35 32.67
C THR A 15 -1.71 4.11 31.81
N LEU A 16 -0.56 3.46 31.94
CA LEU A 16 -0.27 2.21 31.26
C LEU A 16 -1.21 1.10 31.70
N GLU A 17 -1.54 1.02 32.99
CA GLU A 17 -2.50 0.05 33.51
C GLU A 17 -3.92 0.31 32.99
N ASN A 18 -4.33 1.57 32.87
CA ASN A 18 -5.61 1.93 32.26
C ASN A 18 -5.67 1.54 30.78
N ASN A 19 -4.62 1.83 30.00
CA ASN A 19 -4.55 1.44 28.59
C ASN A 19 -4.58 -0.09 28.42
N PHE A 20 -3.92 -0.82 29.33
CA PHE A 20 -3.94 -2.28 29.31
C PHE A 20 -5.35 -2.83 29.61
N ARG A 21 -6.07 -2.22 30.54
CA ARG A 21 -7.49 -2.55 30.83
C ARG A 21 -8.39 -2.26 29.64
N GLU A 22 -8.20 -1.15 28.93
CA GLU A 22 -8.94 -0.85 27.70
C GLU A 22 -8.66 -1.86 26.59
N ILE A 23 -7.40 -2.27 26.39
CA ILE A 23 -7.06 -3.30 25.40
C ILE A 23 -7.72 -4.63 25.74
N LEU A 24 -7.70 -5.05 27.01
CA LEU A 24 -8.38 -6.28 27.44
C LEU A 24 -9.89 -6.21 27.20
N PHE A 25 -10.51 -5.07 27.48
CA PHE A 25 -11.93 -4.85 27.22
C PHE A 25 -12.26 -4.89 25.71
N LEU A 26 -11.39 -4.35 24.86
CA LEU A 26 -11.54 -4.43 23.40
C LEU A 26 -11.39 -5.87 22.89
N ILE A 27 -10.49 -6.67 23.47
CA ILE A 27 -10.34 -8.09 23.14
C ILE A 27 -11.63 -8.85 23.49
N GLU A 28 -12.21 -8.61 24.66
CA GLU A 28 -13.48 -9.21 25.07
C GLU A 28 -14.62 -8.84 24.12
N GLN A 29 -14.72 -7.56 23.72
CA GLN A 29 -15.70 -7.12 22.73
C GLN A 29 -15.51 -7.80 21.37
N ILE A 30 -14.26 -8.00 20.93
CA ILE A 30 -13.95 -8.71 19.69
C ILE A 30 -14.42 -10.17 19.78
N ASP A 31 -14.25 -10.83 20.93
CA ASP A 31 -14.67 -12.22 21.10
C ASP A 31 -16.18 -12.37 21.21
N VAL A 32 -16.88 -11.41 21.82
CA VAL A 32 -18.35 -11.31 21.78
C VAL A 32 -18.82 -11.10 20.34
N LEU A 33 -18.18 -10.20 19.58
CA LEU A 33 -18.54 -9.96 18.18
C LEU A 33 -18.31 -11.21 17.31
N LYS A 34 -17.24 -11.96 17.55
CA LYS A 34 -17.00 -13.26 16.89
C LYS A 34 -18.03 -14.31 17.29
N ALA A 35 -18.51 -14.31 18.55
CA ALA A 35 -19.57 -15.20 18.99
C ALA A 35 -20.90 -14.85 18.31
N LEU A 36 -21.26 -13.57 18.28
CA LEU A 36 -22.45 -13.07 17.58
C LEU A 36 -22.39 -13.39 16.08
N LEU A 37 -21.23 -13.25 15.44
CA LEU A 37 -21.06 -13.61 14.04
C LEU A 37 -21.28 -15.12 13.80
N ARG A 38 -20.84 -15.96 14.73
CA ARG A 38 -21.08 -17.42 14.67
C ARG A 38 -22.55 -17.74 14.90
N ASP A 39 -23.19 -17.10 15.87
CA ASP A 39 -24.61 -17.28 16.17
C ASP A 39 -25.48 -16.83 14.99
N THR A 40 -25.19 -15.68 14.37
CA THR A 40 -25.88 -15.25 13.14
C THR A 40 -25.63 -16.18 11.96
N GLN A 41 -24.44 -16.81 11.90
CA GLN A 41 -24.14 -17.82 10.88
C GLN A 41 -24.96 -19.09 11.14
N GLU A 42 -25.10 -19.52 12.39
CA GLU A 42 -25.93 -20.66 12.81
C GLU A 42 -27.44 -20.38 12.62
N ASP A 43 -27.90 -19.16 12.90
CA ASP A 43 -29.29 -18.72 12.65
C ASP A 43 -29.64 -18.70 11.16
N LEU A 44 -28.69 -18.30 10.31
CA LEU A 44 -28.82 -18.41 8.85
C LEU A 44 -28.91 -19.88 8.39
N HIS A 45 -28.27 -20.82 9.11
CA HIS A 45 -28.42 -22.26 8.87
C HIS A 45 -29.73 -22.84 9.45
N SER A 46 -30.30 -22.24 10.50
CA SER A 46 -31.56 -22.65 11.14
C SER A 46 -32.80 -22.25 10.33
N TYR A 47 -32.78 -21.06 9.70
CA TYR A 47 -33.85 -20.59 8.80
C TYR A 47 -34.03 -21.47 7.53
N SER A 48 -33.09 -22.39 7.28
CA SER A 48 -33.10 -23.35 6.18
C SER A 48 -34.14 -24.49 6.31
N TRP A 49 -34.80 -24.67 7.47
CA TRP A 49 -35.72 -25.80 7.72
C TRP A 49 -37.23 -25.48 7.63
N ASN A 50 -37.67 -24.50 6.85
CA ASN A 50 -39.11 -24.22 6.67
C ASN A 50 -39.52 -23.78 5.26
N THR A 51 -39.02 -24.45 4.23
CA THR A 51 -39.61 -24.36 2.88
C THR A 51 -39.60 -25.73 2.20
N ASP A 52 -40.76 -26.37 2.14
CA ASP A 52 -40.99 -27.61 1.38
C ASP A 52 -41.23 -27.31 -0.12
N GLN A 53 -40.44 -28.01 -0.96
CA GLN A 53 -40.66 -28.50 -2.34
C GLN A 53 -40.99 -27.49 -3.47
N ASP A 54 -40.42 -27.51 -4.68
CA ASP A 54 -39.61 -28.47 -5.46
C ASP A 54 -38.88 -27.69 -6.59
N GLU A 55 -37.86 -28.33 -7.19
CA GLU A 55 -37.01 -27.98 -8.35
C GLU A 55 -35.61 -27.37 -8.06
N ASP A 56 -34.61 -28.23 -8.32
CA ASP A 56 -33.16 -28.05 -8.55
C ASP A 56 -32.45 -26.79 -8.03
N GLN A 57 -31.50 -27.03 -7.12
CA GLN A 57 -30.56 -26.12 -6.45
C GLN A 57 -31.16 -25.27 -5.32
N ASP A 58 -30.69 -25.51 -4.10
CA ASP A 58 -30.99 -24.68 -2.93
C ASP A 58 -30.54 -23.23 -3.20
N PRO A 59 -31.47 -22.26 -3.33
CA PRO A 59 -31.14 -20.87 -3.61
C PRO A 59 -30.23 -20.24 -2.56
N MET A 60 -30.26 -20.75 -1.33
CA MET A 60 -29.39 -20.30 -0.24
C MET A 60 -27.96 -20.82 -0.38
N GLU A 61 -27.78 -22.04 -0.89
CA GLU A 61 -26.45 -22.58 -1.20
C GLU A 61 -25.82 -21.83 -2.37
N GLU A 62 -26.59 -21.51 -3.41
CA GLU A 62 -26.12 -20.67 -4.51
C GLU A 62 -25.74 -19.27 -4.06
N MET A 63 -26.58 -18.62 -3.23
CA MET A 63 -26.29 -17.31 -2.67
C MET A 63 -25.05 -17.34 -1.77
N SER A 64 -24.89 -18.35 -0.92
CA SER A 64 -23.71 -18.52 -0.07
C SER A 64 -22.45 -18.75 -0.90
N ASN A 65 -22.52 -19.59 -1.93
CA ASN A 65 -21.42 -19.84 -2.85
C ASN A 65 -21.06 -18.58 -3.65
N LEU A 66 -22.04 -17.78 -4.07
CA LEU A 66 -21.83 -16.50 -4.73
C LEU A 66 -21.17 -15.49 -3.78
N VAL A 67 -21.66 -15.37 -2.53
CA VAL A 67 -21.07 -14.49 -1.52
C VAL A 67 -19.64 -14.91 -1.21
N ASN A 68 -19.38 -16.20 -1.00
CA ASN A 68 -18.03 -16.72 -0.76
C ASN A 68 -17.12 -16.53 -1.97
N TYR A 69 -17.64 -16.71 -3.18
CA TYR A 69 -16.91 -16.43 -4.42
C TYR A 69 -16.56 -14.95 -4.53
N VAL A 70 -17.52 -14.05 -4.27
CA VAL A 70 -17.32 -12.59 -4.29
C VAL A 70 -16.34 -12.17 -3.19
N LEU A 71 -16.50 -12.65 -1.96
CA LEU A 71 -15.57 -12.37 -0.85
C LEU A 71 -14.18 -12.91 -1.14
N LYS A 72 -14.06 -14.11 -1.72
CA LYS A 72 -12.78 -14.66 -2.17
C LYS A 72 -12.16 -13.78 -3.26
N LYS A 73 -12.95 -13.33 -4.24
CA LYS A 73 -12.50 -12.42 -5.30
C LYS A 73 -12.15 -11.02 -4.80
N LEU A 74 -12.79 -10.55 -3.73
CA LEU A 74 -12.46 -9.30 -3.04
C LEU A 74 -11.20 -9.42 -2.18
N ARG A 75 -10.93 -10.63 -1.64
CA ARG A 75 -9.70 -10.95 -0.90
C ARG A 75 -8.51 -11.21 -1.80
N GLU A 76 -8.74 -11.77 -2.99
CA GLU A 76 -7.79 -11.73 -4.09
C GLU A 76 -7.51 -10.26 -4.44
N ASP A 77 -6.24 -9.93 -4.71
CA ASP A 77 -5.89 -8.56 -5.09
C ASP A 77 -6.80 -8.12 -6.26
N GLN A 78 -7.46 -6.97 -6.14
CA GLN A 78 -8.47 -6.51 -7.11
C GLN A 78 -7.93 -6.42 -8.54
N VAL A 79 -6.60 -6.34 -8.68
CA VAL A 79 -5.87 -6.26 -9.95
C VAL A 79 -5.65 -7.64 -10.60
N GLN A 80 -5.68 -8.73 -9.83
CA GLN A 80 -5.42 -10.12 -10.28
C GLN A 80 -4.10 -10.32 -11.05
N MET A 81 -3.09 -9.49 -10.78
CA MET A 81 -1.74 -9.61 -11.34
C MET A 81 -0.69 -9.64 -10.23
N ALA A 82 0.39 -10.41 -10.44
CA ALA A 82 1.49 -10.48 -9.48
C ALA A 82 2.17 -9.10 -9.33
N ASP A 83 2.40 -8.68 -8.08
CA ASP A 83 3.08 -7.44 -7.74
C ASP A 83 4.57 -7.69 -7.47
N TYR A 84 5.41 -7.42 -8.47
CA TYR A 84 6.87 -7.56 -8.36
C TYR A 84 7.54 -6.37 -7.66
N ALA A 85 6.79 -5.32 -7.37
CA ALA A 85 7.25 -4.19 -6.58
C ALA A 85 6.94 -4.38 -5.08
N LEU A 86 6.29 -5.49 -4.69
CA LEU A 86 5.91 -5.75 -3.31
C LEU A 86 7.14 -5.96 -2.40
N LYS A 87 7.25 -5.16 -1.33
CA LYS A 87 8.38 -5.19 -0.39
C LYS A 87 8.53 -6.56 0.29
N SER A 88 7.42 -7.15 0.74
CA SER A 88 7.43 -8.47 1.40
C SER A 88 7.84 -9.61 0.45
N ALA A 89 7.80 -9.39 -0.87
CA ALA A 89 8.28 -10.34 -1.87
C ALA A 89 9.77 -10.15 -2.21
N GLY A 90 10.44 -9.12 -1.66
CA GLY A 90 11.87 -8.84 -1.86
C GLY A 90 12.18 -7.61 -2.70
N ALA A 91 11.17 -6.83 -3.09
CA ALA A 91 11.40 -5.54 -3.73
C ALA A 91 11.88 -4.48 -2.72
N SER A 92 12.59 -3.46 -3.21
CA SER A 92 13.14 -2.41 -2.35
C SER A 92 13.31 -1.08 -3.09
N ILE A 93 13.31 0.02 -2.36
CA ILE A 93 13.70 1.33 -2.88
C ILE A 93 15.22 1.42 -3.04
N VAL A 94 15.66 2.07 -4.13
CA VAL A 94 17.04 2.48 -4.33
C VAL A 94 17.14 3.97 -3.97
N GLU A 95 17.59 4.24 -2.75
CA GLU A 95 17.63 5.60 -2.17
C GLU A 95 18.38 6.60 -3.06
N ALA A 96 19.55 6.22 -3.60
CA ALA A 96 20.36 7.09 -4.45
C ALA A 96 19.67 7.54 -5.76
N GLY A 97 18.61 6.84 -6.18
CA GLY A 97 17.81 7.16 -7.36
C GLY A 97 16.40 7.60 -7.04
N THR A 98 16.12 7.99 -5.79
CA THR A 98 14.78 8.36 -5.31
C THR A 98 14.82 9.79 -4.76
N SER A 99 13.74 10.55 -4.99
CA SER A 99 13.62 11.92 -4.50
C SER A 99 13.58 11.99 -2.98
N GLU A 100 14.01 13.12 -2.41
CA GLU A 100 13.91 13.32 -0.96
C GLU A 100 12.46 13.35 -0.48
N SER A 101 12.22 12.78 0.71
CA SER A 101 10.94 12.85 1.38
C SER A 101 10.60 14.27 1.83
N TYR A 102 9.31 14.62 1.75
CA TYR A 102 8.78 15.89 2.22
C TYR A 102 8.82 15.96 3.74
N LYS A 103 9.52 16.97 4.27
CA LYS A 103 9.67 17.19 5.71
C LYS A 103 8.58 18.13 6.23
N ASN A 104 7.69 17.60 7.07
CA ASN A 104 6.66 18.41 7.72
C ASN A 104 7.09 18.80 9.14
N ASN A 105 7.59 20.03 9.33
CA ASN A 105 8.03 20.54 10.63
C ASN A 105 6.95 20.54 11.73
N LYS A 106 5.67 20.34 11.38
CA LYS A 106 4.55 20.22 12.33
C LYS A 106 4.32 18.79 12.82
N ALA A 107 4.75 17.79 12.06
CA ALA A 107 4.65 16.39 12.44
C ALA A 107 5.92 16.01 13.23
N LYS A 108 5.96 16.35 14.52
CA LYS A 108 7.06 15.97 15.40
C LYS A 108 6.66 14.81 16.29
N LEU A 109 7.57 13.88 16.49
CA LEU A 109 7.55 12.94 17.58
C LEU A 109 8.01 13.67 18.84
N TYR A 110 7.13 13.69 19.83
CA TYR A 110 7.38 14.34 21.11
C TYR A 110 7.85 13.32 22.13
N TRP A 111 8.91 13.64 22.85
CA TRP A 111 9.36 12.92 24.03
C TRP A 111 9.43 13.93 25.17
N HIS A 112 8.71 13.68 26.27
CA HIS A 112 8.56 14.64 27.39
C HIS A 112 8.22 16.08 26.96
N GLY A 113 7.31 16.27 25.99
CA GLY A 113 6.90 17.61 25.53
C GLY A 113 7.91 18.35 24.65
N ILE A 114 9.10 17.77 24.42
CA ILE A 114 10.09 18.29 23.50
C ILE A 114 9.97 17.49 22.19
N GLY A 115 9.75 18.18 21.07
CA GLY A 115 9.67 17.55 19.75
C GLY A 115 11.07 17.30 19.18
N PHE A 116 11.48 16.03 19.08
CA PHE A 116 12.86 15.67 18.72
C PHE A 116 13.04 15.15 17.29
N LEU A 117 12.04 14.50 16.71
CA LEU A 117 12.14 13.84 15.40
C LEU A 117 10.97 14.22 14.51
N THR A 118 11.21 14.53 13.26
CA THR A 118 10.13 14.71 12.28
C THR A 118 9.58 13.33 11.92
N TYR A 119 8.26 13.15 12.00
CA TYR A 119 7.60 11.94 11.53
C TYR A 119 7.46 12.00 10.01
N GLU A 120 8.20 11.14 9.31
CA GLU A 120 8.25 11.07 7.85
C GLU A 120 7.97 9.62 7.43
N MET A 121 7.05 9.43 6.48
CA MET A 121 6.86 8.12 5.88
C MET A 121 7.99 7.87 4.86
N PRO A 122 8.77 6.80 5.02
CA PRO A 122 9.86 6.47 4.09
C PRO A 122 9.31 6.12 2.70
N PRO A 123 10.12 6.27 1.63
CA PRO A 123 9.68 5.96 0.26
C PRO A 123 9.23 4.50 0.07
N ASP A 124 9.74 3.57 0.86
CA ASP A 124 9.40 2.14 0.76
C ASP A 124 7.98 1.80 1.23
N ILE A 125 7.24 2.75 1.78
CA ILE A 125 5.81 2.59 2.08
C ILE A 125 5.00 2.33 0.82
N ILE A 126 5.42 2.88 -0.34
CA ILE A 126 4.69 2.71 -1.61
C ILE A 126 4.70 1.27 -2.13
N LEU A 127 5.57 0.43 -1.55
CA LEU A 127 5.76 -0.98 -1.89
C LEU A 127 5.02 -1.91 -0.92
N GLN A 128 4.23 -1.36 0.00
CA GLN A 128 3.48 -2.11 1.01
C GLN A 128 1.97 -2.04 0.70
N PRO A 129 1.19 -3.05 1.14
CA PRO A 129 -0.24 -3.11 0.84
C PRO A 129 -1.11 -2.18 1.71
N ASP A 130 -0.53 -1.48 2.68
CA ASP A 130 -1.25 -0.64 3.64
C ASP A 130 -1.61 0.74 3.05
N VAL A 131 -2.89 0.94 2.69
CA VAL A 131 -3.41 2.18 2.06
C VAL A 131 -4.43 2.89 2.97
N HIS A 132 -3.99 3.31 4.15
CA HIS A 132 -4.78 4.14 5.07
C HIS A 132 -4.33 5.60 5.04
N PRO A 133 -5.23 6.59 5.27
CA PRO A 133 -4.89 8.00 5.27
C PRO A 133 -3.62 8.32 6.09
N GLY A 134 -2.65 8.97 5.44
CA GLY A 134 -1.35 9.32 6.04
C GLY A 134 -0.25 8.26 5.88
N LYS A 135 -0.56 7.05 5.39
CA LYS A 135 0.42 6.01 5.04
C LYS A 135 0.91 6.14 3.59
N CYS A 136 1.36 7.32 3.20
CA CYS A 136 1.86 7.58 1.86
C CYS A 136 3.24 8.21 1.92
N TRP A 137 4.06 7.95 0.90
CA TRP A 137 5.32 8.66 0.72
C TRP A 137 5.03 10.02 0.10
N ALA A 138 5.45 11.08 0.79
CA ALA A 138 5.33 12.44 0.29
C ALA A 138 6.68 12.95 -0.19
N PHE A 139 6.71 13.67 -1.31
CA PHE A 139 7.89 14.42 -1.78
C PHE A 139 7.53 15.89 -2.07
N PRO A 140 8.49 16.83 -1.96
CA PRO A 140 8.23 18.26 -2.15
C PRO A 140 7.76 18.60 -3.57
N GLY A 141 6.79 19.52 -3.66
CA GLY A 141 6.25 20.00 -4.94
C GLY A 141 5.39 18.97 -5.68
N SER A 142 5.30 19.12 -7.00
CA SER A 142 4.47 18.31 -7.90
C SER A 142 5.26 17.30 -8.74
N GLN A 143 6.59 17.33 -8.65
CA GLN A 143 7.51 16.50 -9.44
C GLN A 143 8.46 15.74 -8.51
N GLY A 144 8.64 14.46 -8.81
CA GLY A 144 9.46 13.56 -8.01
C GLY A 144 9.64 12.23 -8.70
N HIS A 145 10.48 11.37 -8.16
CA HIS A 145 10.74 10.07 -8.75
C HIS A 145 11.19 9.05 -7.72
N ALA A 146 10.86 7.79 -7.95
CA ALA A 146 11.29 6.65 -7.15
C ALA A 146 11.96 5.61 -8.05
N LEU A 147 13.13 5.13 -7.63
CA LEU A 147 13.80 3.99 -8.26
C LEU A 147 13.55 2.75 -7.42
N ILE A 148 12.93 1.76 -8.04
CA ILE A 148 12.45 0.55 -7.38
C ILE A 148 13.23 -0.64 -7.95
N LYS A 149 13.90 -1.38 -7.07
CA LYS A 149 14.40 -2.72 -7.39
C LYS A 149 13.25 -3.70 -7.18
N LEU A 150 12.89 -4.42 -8.22
CA LEU A 150 11.85 -5.44 -8.19
C LEU A 150 12.34 -6.68 -7.42
N ALA A 151 11.38 -7.49 -6.96
CA ALA A 151 11.64 -8.75 -6.30
C ALA A 151 12.41 -9.74 -7.18
N ARG A 152 12.16 -9.69 -8.50
CA ARG A 152 12.79 -10.53 -9.54
C ARG A 152 12.90 -9.77 -10.85
N LYS A 153 13.74 -10.25 -11.77
CA LYS A 153 13.78 -9.75 -13.15
C LYS A 153 12.50 -10.15 -13.88
N ILE A 154 11.87 -9.18 -14.52
CA ILE A 154 10.64 -9.39 -15.30
C ILE A 154 10.70 -8.60 -16.60
N VAL A 155 9.91 -9.03 -17.57
CA VAL A 155 9.45 -8.18 -18.67
C VAL A 155 8.18 -7.48 -18.17
N PRO A 156 8.24 -6.18 -17.86
CA PRO A 156 7.08 -5.48 -17.30
C PRO A 156 6.03 -5.26 -18.39
N THR A 157 4.77 -5.46 -18.04
CA THR A 157 3.63 -5.31 -18.96
C THR A 157 2.68 -4.20 -18.51
N ALA A 158 2.49 -4.05 -17.20
CA ALA A 158 1.58 -3.07 -16.63
C ALA A 158 2.09 -2.54 -15.30
N VAL A 159 1.57 -1.40 -14.89
CA VAL A 159 1.76 -0.84 -13.54
C VAL A 159 0.42 -0.50 -12.92
N THR A 160 0.33 -0.56 -11.60
CA THR A 160 -0.86 -0.10 -10.87
C THR A 160 -0.48 1.03 -9.93
N MET A 161 -1.24 2.11 -9.98
CA MET A 161 -1.18 3.21 -9.03
C MET A 161 -2.45 3.23 -8.18
N GLU A 162 -2.26 3.35 -6.87
CA GLU A 162 -3.36 3.39 -5.93
C GLU A 162 -3.25 4.62 -5.03
N HIS A 163 -4.40 5.21 -4.70
CA HIS A 163 -4.54 6.34 -3.81
C HIS A 163 -5.84 6.25 -3.01
N ILE A 164 -5.88 6.85 -1.82
CA ILE A 164 -7.12 6.94 -1.04
C ILE A 164 -8.22 7.68 -1.80
N SER A 165 -9.48 7.36 -1.48
CA SER A 165 -10.64 8.12 -2.00
C SER A 165 -10.78 9.48 -1.30
N GLU A 166 -11.45 10.42 -1.96
CA GLU A 166 -11.79 11.72 -1.36
C GLU A 166 -12.63 11.56 -0.08
N LYS A 167 -13.48 10.53 -0.01
CA LYS A 167 -14.39 10.25 1.13
C LYS A 167 -13.65 9.93 2.42
N VAL A 168 -12.45 9.35 2.34
CA VAL A 168 -11.64 8.99 3.51
C VAL A 168 -10.49 9.98 3.75
N SER A 169 -10.38 11.02 2.92
CA SER A 169 -9.37 12.06 3.08
C SER A 169 -9.78 13.03 4.20
N PRO A 170 -8.92 13.28 5.21
CA PRO A 170 -9.21 14.25 6.27
C PRO A 170 -9.44 15.68 5.77
N SER A 171 -8.87 16.04 4.62
CA SER A 171 -9.05 17.36 3.99
C SER A 171 -10.26 17.43 3.04
N GLY A 172 -10.98 16.32 2.86
CA GLY A 172 -12.09 16.22 1.91
C GLY A 172 -11.69 16.32 0.44
N ASN A 173 -10.38 16.29 0.11
CA ASN A 173 -9.88 16.26 -1.26
C ASN A 173 -8.60 15.44 -1.38
N ILE A 174 -8.22 15.09 -2.61
CA ILE A 174 -6.96 14.41 -2.94
C ILE A 174 -6.12 15.21 -3.92
N SER A 175 -6.04 16.53 -3.74
CA SER A 175 -5.21 17.42 -4.58
C SER A 175 -3.72 17.04 -4.60
N SER A 176 -3.24 16.32 -3.58
CA SER A 176 -1.87 15.82 -3.47
C SER A 176 -1.64 14.49 -4.21
N ALA A 177 -2.68 13.88 -4.77
CA ALA A 177 -2.51 12.67 -5.57
C ALA A 177 -1.65 12.97 -6.81
N PRO A 178 -0.84 12.00 -7.27
CA PRO A 178 -0.14 12.11 -8.54
C PRO A 178 -1.15 12.30 -9.68
N LYS A 179 -0.77 13.06 -10.71
CA LYS A 179 -1.57 13.27 -11.91
C LYS A 179 -0.88 12.65 -13.11
N GLU A 180 0.03 13.37 -13.75
CA GLU A 180 0.81 12.82 -14.87
C GLU A 180 2.05 12.12 -14.33
N PHE A 181 2.33 10.93 -14.84
CA PHE A 181 3.53 10.19 -14.48
C PHE A 181 4.05 9.36 -15.66
N SER A 182 5.32 9.02 -15.63
CA SER A 182 5.97 8.16 -16.61
C SER A 182 6.76 7.05 -15.94
N VAL A 183 6.87 5.94 -16.66
CA VAL A 183 7.55 4.73 -16.20
C VAL A 183 8.72 4.44 -17.12
N TYR A 184 9.85 4.11 -16.51
CA TYR A 184 11.06 3.70 -17.20
C TYR A 184 11.58 2.42 -16.56
N VAL A 185 12.38 1.67 -17.30
CA VAL A 185 13.22 0.61 -16.76
C VAL A 185 14.68 0.99 -16.84
N ARG A 186 15.46 0.46 -15.89
CA ARG A 186 16.91 0.60 -15.83
C ARG A 186 17.52 -0.73 -15.40
N GLY A 187 18.72 -1.00 -15.88
CA GLY A 187 19.49 -2.15 -15.40
C GLY A 187 20.65 -2.47 -16.32
N THR A 188 21.62 -3.17 -15.76
CA THR A 188 22.71 -3.77 -16.53
C THR A 188 22.25 -5.11 -17.13
N ARG A 189 22.68 -5.39 -18.36
CA ARG A 189 22.43 -6.69 -19.04
C ARG A 189 23.02 -7.86 -18.24
N ASN A 190 24.20 -7.67 -17.66
CA ASN A 190 24.95 -8.67 -16.91
C ASN A 190 25.26 -8.19 -15.49
N PRO A 191 24.27 -8.16 -14.57
CA PRO A 191 24.53 -7.80 -13.19
C PRO A 191 25.33 -8.90 -12.51
N CYS A 192 26.50 -8.56 -11.97
CA CYS A 192 27.22 -9.46 -11.06
C CYS A 192 26.44 -9.55 -9.75
N SER A 193 26.27 -10.78 -9.24
CA SER A 193 25.57 -11.04 -7.96
C SER A 193 26.21 -10.34 -6.76
N GLU A 194 27.51 -10.03 -6.85
CA GLU A 194 28.27 -9.31 -5.82
C GLU A 194 28.05 -7.80 -5.83
N TRP A 195 27.45 -7.23 -6.87
CA TRP A 195 27.23 -5.79 -6.95
C TRP A 195 26.13 -5.34 -6.00
N GLY A 196 26.35 -4.23 -5.29
CA GLY A 196 25.31 -3.60 -4.48
C GLY A 196 24.09 -3.19 -5.31
N ILE A 197 22.94 -3.04 -4.67
CA ILE A 197 21.64 -2.76 -5.32
C ILE A 197 21.73 -1.55 -6.28
N SER A 198 22.39 -0.47 -5.87
CA SER A 198 22.56 0.73 -6.70
C SER A 198 23.26 0.42 -8.03
N LYS A 199 24.30 -0.42 -8.02
CA LYS A 199 25.06 -0.84 -9.20
C LYS A 199 24.25 -1.73 -10.14
N GLN A 200 23.38 -2.59 -9.59
CA GLN A 200 22.49 -3.43 -10.40
C GLN A 200 21.45 -2.61 -11.16
N CYS A 201 21.05 -1.48 -10.57
CA CYS A 201 20.14 -0.52 -11.19
C CYS A 201 20.87 0.61 -11.93
N GLU A 202 22.19 0.56 -12.18
CA GLU A 202 22.88 1.49 -13.09
C GLU A 202 22.62 1.12 -14.56
N GLY A 203 22.50 2.11 -15.44
CA GLY A 203 22.25 1.90 -16.87
C GLY A 203 21.45 3.02 -17.53
N GLU A 204 21.18 2.83 -18.82
CA GLU A 204 20.31 3.70 -19.63
C GLU A 204 18.84 3.55 -19.21
N GLU A 205 18.10 4.67 -19.18
CA GLU A 205 16.67 4.68 -18.89
C GLU A 205 15.88 4.43 -20.17
N ILE A 206 15.16 3.31 -20.23
CA ILE A 206 14.27 2.99 -21.35
C ILE A 206 12.85 3.40 -20.98
N PHE A 207 12.24 4.26 -21.79
CA PHE A 207 10.86 4.73 -21.58
C PHE A 207 9.85 3.62 -21.89
N LEU A 208 8.91 3.39 -20.97
CA LEU A 208 7.85 2.38 -21.11
C LEU A 208 6.47 2.98 -21.36
N GLY A 209 6.24 4.21 -20.91
CA GLY A 209 4.97 4.89 -21.12
C GLY A 209 4.75 6.07 -20.19
N GLN A 210 3.76 6.88 -20.55
CA GLN A 210 3.30 8.02 -19.77
C GLN A 210 1.78 7.97 -19.63
N PHE A 211 1.31 8.25 -18.42
CA PHE A 211 -0.06 8.00 -17.99
C PHE A 211 -0.60 9.15 -17.13
N VAL A 212 -1.90 9.15 -16.92
CA VAL A 212 -2.60 10.09 -16.05
C VAL A 212 -3.42 9.32 -15.03
N TYR A 213 -3.09 9.46 -13.75
CA TYR A 213 -3.93 8.95 -12.66
C TYR A 213 -5.17 9.82 -12.51
N ASN A 214 -6.35 9.24 -12.70
CA ASN A 214 -7.62 9.96 -12.65
C ASN A 214 -8.17 10.06 -11.22
N LYS A 215 -8.09 11.22 -10.57
CA LYS A 215 -8.60 11.39 -9.21
C LYS A 215 -10.11 11.14 -9.03
N THR A 216 -10.92 11.22 -10.10
CA THR A 216 -12.37 10.96 -10.05
C THR A 216 -12.74 9.53 -10.38
N GLY A 217 -11.77 8.71 -10.80
CA GLY A 217 -11.96 7.30 -11.14
C GLY A 217 -11.87 6.37 -9.92
N SER A 218 -11.60 5.09 -10.20
CA SER A 218 -11.29 4.09 -9.18
C SER A 218 -10.06 4.50 -8.36
N THR A 219 -10.02 4.14 -7.08
CA THR A 219 -8.85 4.34 -6.20
C THR A 219 -7.65 3.50 -6.63
N VAL A 220 -7.88 2.39 -7.31
CA VAL A 220 -6.87 1.49 -7.88
C VAL A 220 -6.96 1.58 -9.40
N GLN A 221 -5.89 2.03 -10.05
CA GLN A 221 -5.84 2.20 -11.50
C GLN A 221 -4.62 1.50 -12.08
N THR A 222 -4.89 0.63 -13.05
CA THR A 222 -3.88 -0.15 -13.76
C THR A 222 -3.68 0.45 -15.15
N PHE A 223 -2.41 0.51 -15.57
CA PHE A 223 -1.98 1.11 -16.82
C PHE A 223 -1.08 0.12 -17.58
N GLU A 224 -1.52 -0.28 -18.76
CA GLU A 224 -0.72 -1.08 -19.69
C GLU A 224 0.43 -0.24 -20.24
N LEU A 225 1.63 -0.81 -20.27
CA LEU A 225 2.81 -0.13 -20.78
C LEU A 225 2.69 0.05 -22.31
N GLN A 226 3.15 1.21 -22.80
CA GLN A 226 3.01 1.60 -24.22
C GLN A 226 4.12 1.02 -25.09
N HIS A 227 5.29 0.75 -24.50
CA HIS A 227 6.46 0.25 -25.19
C HIS A 227 6.91 -1.06 -24.57
N ASP A 228 6.97 -2.09 -25.40
CA ASP A 228 7.45 -3.41 -25.01
C ASP A 228 8.97 -3.40 -24.84
N VAL A 229 9.43 -4.16 -23.85
CA VAL A 229 10.86 -4.47 -23.67
C VAL A 229 11.02 -5.98 -23.71
N PHE A 230 11.92 -6.46 -24.55
CA PHE A 230 12.14 -7.90 -24.73
C PHE A 230 13.10 -8.50 -23.69
N GLU A 231 13.84 -7.65 -22.97
CA GLU A 231 14.80 -8.05 -21.94
C GLU A 231 14.15 -8.00 -20.55
N SER A 232 14.36 -9.05 -19.75
CA SER A 232 13.94 -9.03 -18.34
C SER A 232 14.83 -8.09 -17.52
N LEU A 233 14.22 -7.09 -16.86
CA LEU A 233 14.93 -6.04 -16.13
C LEU A 233 14.55 -6.07 -14.65
N LEU A 234 15.48 -5.61 -13.82
CA LEU A 234 15.37 -5.69 -12.36
C LEU A 234 14.85 -4.39 -11.74
N CYS A 235 15.01 -3.25 -12.41
CA CYS A 235 14.70 -1.96 -11.80
C CYS A 235 13.75 -1.13 -12.65
N VAL A 236 12.77 -0.54 -11.98
CA VAL A 236 11.76 0.36 -12.56
C VAL A 236 11.89 1.72 -11.92
N LYS A 237 11.86 2.77 -12.74
CA LYS A 237 11.84 4.15 -12.29
C LYS A 237 10.47 4.75 -12.58
N LEU A 238 9.78 5.13 -11.52
CA LEU A 238 8.56 5.92 -11.58
C LEU A 238 8.93 7.41 -11.52
N LYS A 239 8.47 8.21 -12.48
CA LYS A 239 8.60 9.68 -12.45
C LYS A 239 7.22 10.31 -12.39
N ILE A 240 6.95 11.07 -11.33
CA ILE A 240 5.75 11.90 -11.24
C ILE A 240 6.07 13.27 -11.87
N LEU A 241 5.23 13.69 -12.81
CA LEU A 241 5.40 14.90 -13.62
C LEU A 241 4.51 16.04 -13.13
N SER A 242 3.36 15.72 -12.53
CA SER A 242 2.46 16.68 -11.91
C SER A 242 1.57 16.03 -10.84
N ASN A 243 0.88 16.85 -10.05
CA ASN A 243 -0.15 16.43 -9.10
C ASN A 243 -1.49 17.14 -9.40
N TRP A 244 -2.52 16.85 -8.60
CA TRP A 244 -3.85 17.42 -8.76
C TRP A 244 -4.04 18.82 -8.14
N GLY A 245 -2.96 19.58 -7.96
CA GLY A 245 -2.98 21.00 -7.57
C GLY A 245 -2.54 21.29 -6.14
N HIS A 246 -2.03 20.31 -5.40
CA HIS A 246 -1.53 20.57 -4.06
C HIS A 246 -0.19 21.35 -4.12
N PRO A 247 -0.08 22.53 -3.45
CA PRO A 247 1.00 23.47 -3.71
C PRO A 247 2.35 23.11 -3.06
N LYS A 248 2.37 22.17 -2.09
CA LYS A 248 3.57 21.92 -1.27
C LYS A 248 4.23 20.56 -1.49
N TYR A 249 3.44 19.56 -1.83
CA TYR A 249 3.88 18.17 -1.89
C TYR A 249 2.91 17.33 -2.72
N THR A 250 3.39 16.16 -3.11
CA THR A 250 2.60 15.08 -3.73
C THR A 250 2.75 13.84 -2.86
N CYS A 251 1.66 13.08 -2.66
CA CYS A 251 1.67 11.86 -1.84
C CYS A 251 1.32 10.63 -2.68
N LEU A 252 2.21 9.65 -2.68
CA LEU A 252 2.04 8.38 -3.36
C LEU A 252 1.76 7.28 -2.32
N TYR A 253 0.61 6.60 -2.44
CA TYR A 253 0.21 5.57 -1.48
C TYR A 253 0.77 4.20 -1.83
N ARG A 254 0.48 3.69 -3.03
CA ARG A 254 0.99 2.40 -3.47
C ARG A 254 1.25 2.38 -4.96
N PHE A 255 2.36 1.74 -5.33
CA PHE A 255 2.75 1.52 -6.71
C PHE A 255 3.15 0.07 -6.92
N ARG A 256 2.59 -0.56 -7.94
CA ARG A 256 2.77 -1.98 -8.25
C ARG A 256 3.32 -2.12 -9.66
N VAL A 257 4.13 -3.15 -9.86
CA VAL A 257 4.69 -3.48 -11.18
C VAL A 257 4.33 -4.92 -11.51
N HIS A 258 3.77 -5.10 -12.70
CA HIS A 258 3.27 -6.37 -13.22
C HIS A 258 4.04 -6.77 -14.47
N GLY A 259 4.14 -8.06 -14.73
CA GLY A 259 4.84 -8.57 -15.91
C GLY A 259 5.08 -10.06 -15.86
N THR A 260 5.80 -10.56 -16.87
CA THR A 260 6.19 -11.96 -16.96
C THR A 260 7.62 -12.14 -16.44
N PRO A 261 7.88 -13.09 -15.54
CA PRO A 261 9.23 -13.36 -15.09
C PRO A 261 10.07 -13.92 -16.25
N GLY A 262 11.34 -13.52 -16.33
CA GLY A 262 12.26 -14.18 -17.25
C GLY A 262 12.48 -15.65 -16.84
N GLU A 263 12.68 -16.55 -17.80
CA GLU A 263 13.05 -17.92 -17.49
C GLU A 263 14.34 -17.95 -16.64
N TYR A 264 14.32 -18.76 -15.58
CA TYR A 264 15.51 -19.00 -14.77
C TYR A 264 16.57 -19.72 -15.61
N PRO A 265 17.84 -19.26 -15.61
CA PRO A 265 18.94 -20.13 -15.99
C PRO A 265 19.13 -21.27 -14.96
#